data_AF-W9BIZ1-F1
#
_entry.id   AF-W9BIZ1-F1
#
_cell.length_a   1.000
_cell.length_b   1.000
_cell.length_c   1.000
_cell.angle_alpha   90.00
_cell.angle_beta   90.00
_cell.angle_gamma   90.00
#
_symmetry.space_group_name_H-M   'P 1'
#
loop_
_entity.id
_entity.type
_entity.pdbx_description
1 polymer ?
#
loop_
_entity_poly.entity_id
_entity_poly.type
_entity_poly.pdbx_seq_one_letter_code
_entity_poly.pdbx_strand_id
1 'polypeptide(L)'
;MVDDAFTTRLALSNCPGLQGTVAGAWWPPDRQLGTGLADLVAVLGLRIGPVRRVLYDPAQWDSAPARVVRGSSTVAIDAYSMIARDTIYLMGTHNRHSLLYIVPPGATQLDAYRVLTAVAAAANPLSVPMLRAILSGRGRAR
;
A
#
# COMPACT_ATOMS: atom_id res chain seq x y z
N MET A 1 18.82 -6.25 20.11
CA MET A 1 17.48 -6.59 19.57
C MET A 1 16.90 -5.31 18.97
N VAL A 2 17.47 -4.85 17.85
CA VAL A 2 17.13 -3.58 17.16
C VAL A 2 17.37 -3.78 15.67
N ASP A 3 16.49 -4.49 14.96
CA ASP A 3 16.61 -4.64 13.49
C ASP A 3 15.26 -4.89 12.77
N ASP A 4 14.25 -5.37 13.50
CA ASP A 4 12.95 -5.72 12.90
C ASP A 4 12.14 -4.49 12.40
N ALA A 5 12.28 -3.34 13.09
CA ALA A 5 11.61 -2.10 12.72
C ALA A 5 11.98 -1.58 11.33
N PHE A 6 13.16 -1.98 10.84
CA PHE A 6 13.74 -1.56 9.56
C PHE A 6 13.48 -2.55 8.42
N THR A 7 13.02 -3.75 8.75
CA THR A 7 12.60 -4.77 7.79
C THR A 7 11.12 -4.62 7.42
N THR A 8 10.34 -3.93 8.25
CA THR A 8 8.92 -3.70 8.01
C THR A 8 8.71 -2.82 6.78
N ARG A 9 8.06 -3.39 5.76
CA ARG A 9 7.71 -2.71 4.50
C ARG A 9 6.21 -2.44 4.37
N LEU A 10 5.40 -2.85 5.33
CA LEU A 10 3.94 -2.69 5.29
C LEU A 10 3.45 -2.18 6.64
N ALA A 11 2.71 -1.09 6.63
CA ALA A 11 1.98 -0.58 7.77
C ALA A 11 0.50 -0.49 7.42
N LEU A 12 -0.34 -0.91 8.35
CA LEU A 12 -1.78 -0.91 8.19
C LEU A 12 -2.37 0.03 9.24
N SER A 13 -3.27 0.93 8.82
CA SER A 13 -4.01 1.73 9.78
C SER A 13 -5.10 0.88 10.44
N ASN A 14 -5.37 1.17 11.70
CA ASN A 14 -6.50 0.60 12.46
C ASN A 14 -7.71 1.55 12.51
N CYS A 15 -7.63 2.72 11.86
CA CYS A 15 -8.76 3.64 11.76
C CYS A 15 -9.88 2.97 10.93
N PRO A 16 -11.13 2.91 11.43
CA PRO A 16 -12.26 2.41 10.66
C PRO A 16 -12.48 3.34 9.46
N GLY A 17 -12.06 2.86 8.28
CA GLY A 17 -11.95 3.69 7.09
C GLY A 17 -13.29 4.21 6.59
N LEU A 18 -13.33 5.51 6.30
CA LEU A 18 -14.32 6.06 5.36
C LEU A 18 -13.91 5.63 3.94
N GLN A 19 -14.88 5.46 3.05
CA GLN A 19 -14.58 5.13 1.65
C GLN A 19 -13.63 6.19 1.05
N GLY A 20 -12.56 5.75 0.38
CA GLY A 20 -11.55 6.64 -0.22
C GLY A 20 -10.42 7.11 0.70
N THR A 21 -10.37 6.63 1.95
CA THR A 21 -9.26 6.93 2.87
C THR A 21 -8.13 5.90 2.76
N VAL A 22 -6.90 6.33 3.07
CA VAL A 22 -5.74 5.43 3.02
C VAL A 22 -5.78 4.48 4.21
N ALA A 23 -5.86 3.18 3.93
CA ALA A 23 -5.98 2.12 4.91
C ALA A 23 -4.62 1.53 5.33
N GLY A 24 -3.53 1.96 4.69
CA GLY A 24 -2.17 1.49 4.96
C GLY A 24 -1.14 2.11 4.01
N ALA A 25 0.14 1.82 4.24
CA ALA A 25 1.23 2.16 3.35
C ALA A 25 2.15 0.96 3.13
N TRP A 26 2.65 0.83 1.92
CA TRP A 26 3.57 -0.23 1.52
C TRP A 26 4.81 0.40 0.89
N TRP A 27 5.98 -0.05 1.32
CA TRP A 27 7.29 0.27 0.78
C TRP A 27 7.81 -0.93 -0.03
N PRO A 28 7.52 -1.00 -1.33
CA PRO A 28 8.06 -2.04 -2.21
C PRO A 28 9.60 -2.06 -2.21
N PRO A 29 10.21 -3.25 -2.35
CA PRO A 29 11.66 -3.36 -2.45
C PRO A 29 12.22 -2.74 -3.74
N ASP A 30 11.44 -2.73 -4.83
CA ASP A 30 11.85 -2.27 -6.16
C ASP A 30 10.63 -1.83 -7.00
N ARG A 31 10.87 -1.43 -8.25
CA ARG A 31 9.83 -0.98 -9.20
C ARG A 31 9.20 -2.12 -10.02
N GLN A 32 9.43 -3.38 -9.66
CA GLN A 32 8.74 -4.54 -10.21
C GLN A 32 7.57 -4.88 -9.29
N LEU A 33 6.35 -4.59 -9.75
CA LEU A 33 5.17 -4.72 -8.91
C LEU A 33 4.99 -6.15 -8.37
N GLY A 34 5.41 -7.16 -9.13
CA GLY A 34 5.30 -8.56 -8.74
C GLY A 34 6.08 -8.96 -7.49
N THR A 35 7.21 -8.31 -7.17
CA THR A 35 8.18 -8.79 -6.18
C THR A 35 7.65 -8.86 -4.74
N GLY A 36 6.63 -8.06 -4.40
CA GLY A 36 6.00 -8.09 -3.07
C GLY A 36 4.47 -8.15 -3.10
N LEU A 37 3.87 -8.27 -4.29
CA LEU A 37 2.42 -8.17 -4.41
C LEU A 37 1.68 -9.40 -3.90
N ALA A 38 2.27 -10.60 -4.00
CA ALA A 38 1.67 -11.82 -3.48
C ALA A 38 1.50 -11.76 -1.94
N ASP A 39 2.53 -11.30 -1.23
CA ASP A 39 2.49 -11.10 0.22
C ASP A 39 1.53 -9.98 0.61
N LEU A 40 1.52 -8.89 -0.15
CA LEU A 40 0.57 -7.80 0.07
C LEU A 40 -0.88 -8.29 -0.07
N VAL A 41 -1.19 -8.99 -1.15
CA VAL A 41 -2.49 -9.66 -1.38
C VAL A 41 -2.81 -10.62 -0.24
N ALA A 42 -1.81 -11.33 0.28
CA ALA A 42 -1.99 -12.29 1.36
C ALA A 42 -2.47 -11.63 2.64
N VAL A 43 -1.77 -10.58 3.07
CA VAL A 43 -2.08 -9.80 4.27
C VAL A 43 -3.42 -9.08 4.12
N LEU A 44 -3.64 -8.42 2.99
CA LEU A 44 -4.88 -7.67 2.76
C LEU A 44 -6.08 -8.60 2.63
N GLY A 45 -5.88 -9.81 2.11
CA GLY A 45 -6.89 -10.86 2.05
C GLY A 45 -7.48 -11.22 3.42
N LEU A 46 -6.70 -11.10 4.50
CA LEU A 46 -7.18 -11.32 5.87
C LEU A 46 -8.07 -10.17 6.38
N ARG A 47 -7.92 -8.96 5.81
CA ARG A 47 -8.65 -7.75 6.25
C ARG A 47 -9.93 -7.52 5.45
N ILE A 48 -9.86 -7.66 4.13
CA ILE A 48 -10.96 -7.35 3.21
C ILE A 48 -11.61 -8.59 2.59
N GLY A 49 -11.21 -9.79 3.03
CA GLY A 49 -11.57 -11.05 2.39
C GLY A 49 -10.76 -11.29 1.11
N PRO A 50 -11.00 -12.40 0.38
CA PRO A 50 -10.24 -12.76 -0.81
C PRO A 50 -10.13 -11.60 -1.81
N VAL A 51 -8.90 -11.16 -2.09
CA VAL A 51 -8.64 -10.11 -3.08
C VAL A 51 -8.84 -10.69 -4.48
N ARG A 52 -9.56 -9.97 -5.34
CA ARG A 52 -9.82 -10.37 -6.73
C ARG A 52 -9.15 -9.49 -7.75
N ARG A 53 -8.98 -8.21 -7.43
CA ARG A 53 -8.37 -7.23 -8.32
C ARG A 53 -7.46 -6.29 -7.56
N VAL A 54 -6.40 -5.89 -8.24
CA VAL A 54 -5.47 -4.86 -7.81
C VAL A 54 -5.35 -3.83 -8.93
N LEU A 55 -5.58 -2.56 -8.62
CA LEU A 55 -5.38 -1.45 -9.56
C LEU A 55 -4.14 -0.67 -9.18
N TYR A 56 -3.36 -0.27 -10.18
CA TYR A 56 -2.15 0.52 -10.02
C TYR A 56 -2.01 1.52 -11.18
N ASP A 57 -1.27 2.61 -10.95
CA ASP A 57 -0.87 3.50 -12.05
C ASP A 57 0.39 2.92 -12.75
N PRO A 58 0.33 2.60 -14.05
CA PRO A 58 1.44 1.98 -14.75
C PRO A 58 2.68 2.86 -14.87
N ALA A 59 2.56 4.18 -14.71
CA ALA A 59 3.70 5.10 -14.76
C ALA A 59 4.61 5.02 -13.52
N GLN A 60 4.23 4.27 -12.48
CA GLN A 60 5.06 4.09 -11.27
C GLN A 60 5.88 2.80 -11.25
N TRP A 61 5.65 1.87 -12.19
CA TRP A 61 6.24 0.53 -12.16
C TRP A 61 6.91 0.21 -13.49
N ASP A 62 8.10 -0.38 -13.44
CA ASP A 62 8.86 -0.78 -14.63
C ASP A 62 8.27 -2.05 -15.26
N SER A 63 7.67 -2.91 -14.42
CA SER A 63 6.95 -4.10 -14.85
C SER A 63 5.88 -4.50 -13.84
N ALA A 64 4.82 -5.12 -14.34
CA ALA A 64 3.76 -5.70 -13.53
C ALA A 64 3.24 -6.99 -14.18
N PRO A 65 3.04 -8.08 -13.43
CA PRO A 65 2.40 -9.27 -13.96
C PRO A 65 0.92 -8.98 -14.23
N ALA A 66 0.29 -9.64 -15.20
CA ALA A 66 -1.15 -9.51 -15.43
C ALA A 66 -1.99 -10.15 -14.30
N ARG A 67 -1.42 -11.15 -13.62
CA ARG A 67 -2.08 -11.93 -12.56
C ARG A 67 -1.08 -12.37 -11.52
N VAL A 68 -1.54 -12.49 -10.28
CA VAL A 68 -0.81 -13.15 -9.19
C VAL A 68 -1.65 -14.32 -8.69
N VAL A 69 -1.01 -15.48 -8.52
CA VAL A 69 -1.65 -16.68 -7.98
C VAL A 69 -1.32 -16.79 -6.49
N ARG A 70 -2.33 -16.98 -5.65
CA ARG A 70 -2.19 -17.26 -4.22
C ARG A 70 -3.09 -18.43 -3.85
N GLY A 71 -2.48 -19.58 -3.55
CA GLY A 71 -3.22 -20.82 -3.32
C GLY A 71 -4.10 -21.15 -4.53
N SER A 72 -5.40 -21.36 -4.32
CA SER A 72 -6.39 -21.58 -5.39
C SER A 72 -6.99 -20.30 -5.99
N SER A 73 -6.63 -19.12 -5.49
CA SER A 73 -7.17 -17.85 -5.94
C SER A 73 -6.22 -17.16 -6.91
N THR A 74 -6.77 -16.62 -7.99
CA THR A 74 -6.05 -15.79 -8.96
C THR A 74 -6.52 -14.35 -8.83
N VAL A 75 -5.58 -13.43 -8.66
CA VAL A 75 -5.82 -11.99 -8.53
C VAL A 75 -5.43 -11.33 -9.84
N ALA A 76 -6.36 -10.58 -10.45
CA ALA A 76 -6.06 -9.79 -11.64
C ALA A 76 -5.38 -8.46 -11.24
N ILE A 77 -4.36 -8.10 -12.00
CA ILE A 77 -3.55 -6.90 -11.74
C ILE A 77 -3.75 -5.97 -12.93
N ASP A 78 -4.59 -4.96 -12.74
CA ASP A 78 -5.07 -4.09 -13.82
C ASP A 78 -4.40 -2.72 -13.73
N ALA A 79 -3.79 -2.29 -14.84
CA ALA A 79 -3.28 -0.93 -14.97
C ALA A 79 -4.45 0.05 -15.09
N TYR A 80 -4.42 1.14 -14.32
CA TYR A 80 -5.49 2.14 -14.32
C TYR A 80 -4.97 3.54 -13.97
N SER A 81 -4.73 4.37 -14.98
CA SER A 81 -4.07 5.68 -14.80
C SER A 81 -4.96 6.79 -14.21
N MET A 82 -6.20 6.49 -13.81
CA MET A 82 -7.10 7.47 -13.18
C MET A 82 -7.02 7.45 -11.64
N ILE A 83 -6.26 6.53 -11.04
CA ILE A 83 -5.97 6.58 -9.59
C ILE A 83 -4.79 7.51 -9.30
N ALA A 84 -4.60 7.88 -8.04
CA ALA A 84 -3.39 8.56 -7.62
C ALA A 84 -2.16 7.67 -7.87
N ARG A 85 -1.10 8.23 -8.47
CA ARG A 85 0.09 7.48 -8.92
C ARG A 85 0.72 6.65 -7.80
N ASP A 86 0.88 7.26 -6.65
CA ASP A 86 1.45 6.72 -5.42
C ASP A 86 0.45 5.90 -4.60
N THR A 87 -0.51 5.25 -5.25
CA THR A 87 -1.43 4.34 -4.57
C THR A 87 -1.60 3.01 -5.31
N ILE A 88 -2.04 2.03 -4.54
CA ILE A 88 -2.51 0.75 -5.05
C ILE A 88 -3.87 0.45 -4.41
N TYR A 89 -4.81 0.03 -5.25
CA TYR A 89 -6.18 -0.23 -4.82
C TYR A 89 -6.46 -1.72 -4.87
N LEU A 90 -6.80 -2.33 -3.74
CA LEU A 90 -7.12 -3.75 -3.64
C LEU A 90 -8.63 -3.91 -3.45
N MET A 91 -9.25 -4.70 -4.32
CA MET A 91 -10.67 -5.02 -4.27
C MET A 91 -10.86 -6.47 -3.79
N GLY A 92 -11.51 -6.60 -2.65
CA GLY A 92 -11.95 -7.86 -2.06
C GLY A 92 -13.38 -8.23 -2.47
N THR A 93 -13.91 -9.25 -1.80
CA THR A 93 -15.31 -9.68 -1.93
C THR A 93 -16.25 -8.75 -1.16
N HIS A 94 -17.56 -8.82 -1.45
CA HIS A 94 -18.60 -8.08 -0.72
C HIS A 94 -18.39 -6.56 -0.66
N ASN A 95 -17.91 -5.97 -1.76
CA ASN A 95 -17.63 -4.53 -1.89
C ASN A 95 -16.59 -3.97 -0.90
N ARG A 96 -15.81 -4.86 -0.25
CA ARG A 96 -14.70 -4.44 0.61
C ARG A 96 -13.50 -4.09 -0.26
N HIS A 97 -12.84 -3.00 0.06
CA HIS A 97 -11.68 -2.53 -0.67
C HIS A 97 -10.68 -1.89 0.29
N SER A 98 -9.44 -1.78 -0.16
CA SER A 98 -8.37 -1.12 0.59
C SER A 98 -7.54 -0.28 -0.37
N LEU A 99 -7.36 1.00 -0.02
CA LEU A 99 -6.44 1.90 -0.71
C LEU A 99 -5.16 1.97 0.12
N LEU A 100 -4.02 1.63 -0.47
CA LEU A 100 -2.73 1.75 0.17
C LEU A 100 -1.89 2.81 -0.52
N TYR A 101 -1.13 3.57 0.27
CA TYR A 101 -0.11 4.49 -0.22
C TYR A 101 1.17 3.72 -0.55
N ILE A 102 1.80 4.05 -1.67
CA ILE A 102 3.09 3.50 -2.08
C ILE A 102 4.18 4.47 -1.68
N VAL A 103 5.03 4.05 -0.74
CA VAL A 103 6.32 4.71 -0.51
C VAL A 103 7.21 4.39 -1.71
N PRO A 104 7.81 5.39 -2.38
CA PRO A 104 8.70 5.12 -3.52
C PRO A 104 9.79 4.10 -3.16
N PRO A 105 10.08 3.10 -4.01
CA PRO A 105 11.11 2.10 -3.71
C PRO A 105 12.48 2.71 -3.35
N GLY A 106 12.85 3.79 -4.04
CA GLY A 106 14.08 4.55 -3.78
C GLY A 106 14.02 5.57 -2.65
N ALA A 107 12.94 5.62 -1.86
CA ALA A 107 12.89 6.45 -0.67
C ALA A 107 13.95 6.00 0.35
N THR A 108 14.47 6.94 1.13
CA THR A 108 15.38 6.57 2.21
C THR A 108 14.65 5.72 3.25
N GLN A 109 15.39 4.86 3.93
CA GLN A 109 14.83 4.03 4.99
C GLN A 109 14.17 4.86 6.10
N LEU A 110 14.74 6.03 6.42
CA LEU A 110 14.18 6.96 7.39
C LEU A 110 12.83 7.53 6.94
N ASP A 111 12.71 7.94 5.67
CA ASP A 111 11.47 8.51 5.15
C ASP A 111 10.38 7.45 5.00
N ALA A 112 10.75 6.24 4.56
CA ALA A 112 9.84 5.10 4.53
C ALA A 112 9.34 4.77 5.95
N TYR A 113 10.26 4.68 6.91
CA TYR A 113 9.92 4.44 8.32
C TYR A 113 8.96 5.50 8.85
N ARG A 114 9.22 6.79 8.61
CA ARG A 114 8.33 7.89 9.03
C ARG A 114 6.90 7.73 8.51
N VAL A 115 6.74 7.40 7.23
CA VAL A 115 5.43 7.18 6.62
C VAL A 115 4.74 5.96 7.23
N LEU A 116 5.46 4.84 7.33
CA LEU A 116 4.93 3.59 7.89
C LEU A 116 4.49 3.76 9.35
N THR A 117 5.30 4.43 10.18
CA THR A 117 4.96 4.73 11.57
C THR A 117 3.76 5.66 11.67
N ALA A 118 3.69 6.72 10.85
CA ALA A 118 2.57 7.64 10.86
C ALA A 118 1.25 6.94 10.50
N VAL A 119 1.28 6.02 9.54
CA VAL A 119 0.13 5.19 9.16
C VAL A 119 -0.29 4.23 10.27
N ALA A 120 0.66 3.55 10.88
CA ALA A 120 0.39 2.60 11.96
C ALA A 120 -0.19 3.29 13.21
N ALA A 121 0.27 4.50 13.52
CA ALA A 121 -0.19 5.29 14.67
C ALA A 121 -1.45 6.12 14.39
N ALA A 122 -1.95 6.14 13.14
CA ALA A 122 -3.06 6.99 12.77
C ALA A 122 -4.37 6.59 13.44
N ALA A 123 -4.86 7.48 14.32
CA ALA A 123 -6.20 7.38 14.91
C ALA A 123 -7.28 7.99 13.99
N ASN A 124 -6.88 8.87 13.07
CA ASN A 124 -7.74 9.57 12.13
C ASN A 124 -7.45 9.14 10.69
N PRO A 125 -8.43 9.29 9.77
CA PRO A 125 -8.21 8.92 8.37
C PRO A 125 -7.08 9.73 7.73
N LEU A 126 -6.18 9.03 7.05
CA LEU A 126 -5.09 9.64 6.29
C LEU A 126 -5.47 9.80 4.82
N SER A 127 -4.99 10.89 4.23
CA SER A 127 -5.14 11.17 2.80
C SER A 127 -3.78 11.09 2.09
N VAL A 128 -3.81 10.84 0.78
CA VAL A 128 -2.60 10.79 -0.05
C VAL A 128 -1.76 12.07 0.05
N PRO A 129 -2.33 13.30 -0.01
CA PRO A 129 -1.54 14.53 0.15
C PRO A 129 -0.82 14.63 1.50
N MET A 130 -1.44 14.16 2.60
CA MET A 130 -0.80 14.16 3.92
C MET A 130 0.40 13.22 3.95
N LEU A 131 0.27 12.02 3.37
CA LEU A 131 1.36 11.05 3.32
C LEU A 131 2.53 11.53 2.44
N ARG A 132 2.24 12.19 1.31
CA ARG A 132 3.26 12.88 0.52
C ARG A 132 3.99 13.97 1.30
N ALA A 133 3.27 14.73 2.13
CA ALA A 133 3.87 15.75 2.97
C ALA A 133 4.80 15.15 4.03
N ILE A 134 4.39 14.06 4.69
CA ILE A 134 5.22 13.32 5.64
C ILE A 134 6.47 12.77 4.96
N LEU A 135 6.31 12.13 3.79
CA LEU A 135 7.42 11.61 2.99
C LEU A 135 8.41 12.70 2.59
N SER A 136 7.92 13.90 2.25
CA SER A 136 8.75 15.05 1.89
C SER A 136 9.41 15.73 3.11
N GLY A 137 9.22 15.22 4.33
CA GLY A 137 9.70 15.84 5.58
C GLY A 137 8.93 17.10 5.99
N ARG A 138 7.80 17.41 5.33
CA ARG A 138 6.97 18.60 5.59
C ARG A 138 5.77 18.31 6.49
N GLY A 139 5.40 17.05 6.67
CA GLY A 139 4.28 16.64 7.51
C GLY A 139 4.69 16.42 8.96
N ARG A 140 4.41 17.40 9.84
CA ARG A 140 4.24 17.12 11.27
C ARG A 140 2.78 16.72 11.48
N ALA A 141 2.55 15.50 12.00
CA ALA A 141 1.25 15.17 12.59
C ALA A 141 1.05 16.08 13.80
N ARG A 142 -0.02 16.88 13.76
CA ARG A 142 -0.46 17.73 14.86
C ARG A 142 -1.59 17.03 15.60
#